data_AF-A0A9D5ETP2-F1
#
_entry.id   AF-A0A9D5ETP2-F1
#
_cell.length_a   1.000
_cell.length_b   1.000
_cell.length_c   1.000
_cell.angle_alpha   90.00
_cell.angle_beta   90.00
_cell.angle_gamma   90.00
#
_symmetry.space_group_name_H-M   'P 1'
#
loop_
_entity.id
_entity.type
_entity.pdbx_description
1 polymer ?
#
loop_
_entity_poly.entity_id
_entity_poly.type
_entity_poly.pdbx_seq_one_letter_code
_entity_poly.pdbx_strand_id
1 'polypeptide(L)'
;MDPNDLLKMLDLNGKPPRPPDKSLSITSHEAVPHESTEAKSPTALVVDEWGLRRGRDLIAESDRLKKSCGDEFAAADFFGVAFDPDPQLMPSCRDARRYQFLKQMLDTPEYHVLHTDTQLDDTSAGIAATHFAEQFAELKKEDTKEKPREKGSASGDCAGDDAEELKREMGALRAVGKALAEAEKEVTELKESAAALGMGPGEPGSNDPRAIATLFKRVRHDPSLKKICDLAGRFRRVAQSKQRQKVTHGLDDILGVEPGGDVGRLLPSELMRLMVPELELDTLRRITERQAMCREHHAIEPVGKGPILISVDESGSMDGVKVHTAKALALALA
;
A
#
# COMPACT_ATOMS: atom_id res chain seq x y z
N MET A 1 7.88 -54.64 23.42
CA MET A 1 6.53 -54.09 23.33
C MET A 1 6.19 -53.98 21.86
N ASP A 2 5.16 -54.69 21.42
CA ASP A 2 4.81 -54.77 20.01
C ASP A 2 4.19 -53.44 19.52
N PRO A 3 4.50 -52.97 18.30
CA PRO A 3 3.99 -51.70 17.76
C PRO A 3 2.45 -51.59 17.77
N ASN A 4 1.77 -52.73 17.69
CA ASN A 4 0.31 -52.81 17.72
C ASN A 4 -0.30 -52.53 19.10
N ASP A 5 0.44 -52.70 20.20
CA ASP A 5 -0.06 -52.38 21.54
C ASP A 5 -0.03 -50.87 21.80
N LEU A 6 0.94 -50.15 21.23
CA LEU A 6 0.99 -48.68 21.24
C LEU A 6 -0.17 -48.06 20.43
N LEU A 7 -0.53 -48.67 19.30
CA LEU A 7 -1.63 -48.22 18.45
C LEU A 7 -3.00 -48.43 19.10
N LYS A 8 -3.16 -49.50 19.91
CA LYS A 8 -4.37 -49.74 20.70
C LYS A 8 -4.52 -48.78 21.89
N MET A 9 -3.43 -48.33 22.50
CA MET A 9 -3.48 -47.30 23.55
C MET A 9 -3.88 -45.91 23.00
N LEU A 10 -3.78 -45.69 21.69
CA LEU A 10 -4.05 -44.41 21.03
C LEU A 10 -5.39 -44.39 20.26
N ASP A 11 -6.27 -45.39 20.43
CA ASP A 11 -7.61 -45.49 19.80
C ASP A 11 -7.65 -45.25 18.27
N LEU A 12 -6.53 -45.47 17.58
CA LEU A 12 -6.42 -45.33 16.12
C LEU A 12 -6.49 -46.73 15.48
N ASN A 13 -7.71 -47.23 15.27
CA ASN A 13 -7.93 -48.46 14.49
C ASN A 13 -7.64 -48.19 13.00
N GLY A 14 -6.38 -48.35 12.59
CA GLY A 14 -5.93 -48.19 11.21
C GLY A 14 -6.49 -49.29 10.29
N LYS A 15 -7.14 -48.90 9.19
CA LYS A 15 -7.44 -49.80 8.06
C LYS A 15 -6.13 -50.20 7.35
N PRO A 16 -5.98 -51.46 6.90
CA PRO A 16 -4.79 -51.88 6.18
C PRO A 16 -4.66 -51.16 4.82
N PRO A 17 -3.42 -50.96 4.33
CA PRO A 17 -3.16 -50.22 3.10
C PRO A 17 -3.71 -50.94 1.87
N ARG A 18 -4.31 -50.18 0.96
CA ARG A 18 -4.79 -50.63 -0.35
C ARG A 18 -3.58 -51.09 -1.20
N PRO A 19 -3.67 -52.21 -1.95
CA PRO A 19 -2.58 -52.63 -2.84
C PRO A 19 -2.31 -51.58 -3.92
N PRO A 20 -1.09 -51.54 -4.50
CA PRO A 20 -0.69 -50.49 -5.43
C PRO A 20 -1.36 -50.70 -6.79
N ASP A 21 -2.54 -50.12 -6.98
CA ASP A 21 -3.18 -49.98 -8.27
C ASP A 21 -2.41 -48.93 -9.10
N LYS A 22 -1.73 -49.43 -10.14
CA LYS A 22 -1.34 -48.78 -11.42
C LYS A 22 -0.91 -47.30 -11.35
N SER A 23 0.38 -47.08 -11.55
CA SER A 23 1.01 -45.84 -12.07
C SER A 23 0.21 -44.57 -11.82
N LEU A 24 0.46 -43.92 -10.68
CA LEU A 24 0.11 -42.52 -10.52
C LEU A 24 0.86 -41.76 -11.61
N SER A 25 0.14 -41.31 -12.62
CA SER A 25 0.67 -40.34 -13.57
C SER A 25 0.97 -39.08 -12.77
N ILE A 26 2.24 -38.89 -12.44
CA ILE A 26 2.76 -37.59 -12.06
C ILE A 26 2.57 -36.73 -13.31
N THR A 27 1.47 -36.00 -13.37
CA THR A 27 1.35 -34.87 -14.28
C THR A 27 2.30 -33.81 -13.74
N SER A 28 3.53 -33.85 -14.22
CA SER A 28 4.31 -32.64 -14.38
C SER A 28 3.41 -31.63 -15.10
N HIS A 29 3.14 -30.50 -14.44
CA HIS A 29 2.50 -29.35 -15.06
C HIS A 29 3.52 -28.73 -16.02
N GLU A 30 3.81 -29.44 -17.10
CA GLU A 30 4.32 -28.83 -18.31
C GLU A 30 3.16 -27.98 -18.84
N ALA A 31 3.38 -26.68 -18.95
CA ALA A 31 2.43 -25.75 -19.52
C ALA A 31 2.20 -26.12 -20.99
N VAL A 32 1.27 -27.05 -21.23
CA VAL A 32 0.72 -27.28 -22.54
C VAL A 32 -0.12 -26.05 -22.86
N PRO A 33 0.14 -25.33 -23.96
CA PRO A 33 -0.75 -24.28 -24.41
C PRO A 33 -2.06 -24.96 -24.80
N HIS A 34 -3.06 -24.84 -23.92
CA HIS A 34 -4.42 -25.22 -24.26
C HIS A 34 -4.89 -24.24 -25.34
N GLU A 35 -4.82 -24.66 -26.61
CA GLU A 35 -5.74 -24.19 -27.64
C GLU A 35 -7.15 -24.69 -27.27
N SER A 36 -7.75 -24.05 -26.26
CA SER A 36 -9.16 -24.22 -25.97
C SER A 36 -9.93 -23.36 -26.96
N THR A 37 -10.77 -24.01 -27.76
CA THR A 37 -11.91 -23.40 -28.46
C THR A 37 -12.46 -22.21 -27.69
N GLU A 38 -12.42 -21.02 -28.30
CA GLU A 38 -12.63 -19.68 -27.71
C GLU A 38 -14.01 -19.50 -27.03
N ALA A 39 -14.22 -20.15 -25.89
CA ALA A 39 -15.31 -19.82 -24.99
C ALA A 39 -14.91 -18.53 -24.25
N LYS A 40 -15.45 -17.40 -24.70
CA LYS A 40 -15.18 -16.08 -24.12
C LYS A 40 -15.33 -16.13 -22.59
N SER A 41 -14.25 -15.87 -21.87
CA SER A 41 -14.26 -15.90 -20.41
C SER A 41 -15.17 -14.79 -19.86
N PRO A 42 -15.87 -15.05 -18.74
CA PRO A 42 -16.73 -14.05 -18.10
C PRO A 42 -15.92 -12.94 -17.40
N THR A 43 -14.63 -13.14 -17.14
CA THR A 43 -13.67 -12.15 -16.62
C THR A 43 -12.73 -11.65 -17.72
N ALA A 44 -12.26 -10.42 -17.59
CA ALA A 44 -11.24 -9.83 -18.46
C ALA A 44 -9.81 -10.12 -17.97
N LEU A 45 -9.64 -10.41 -16.68
CA LEU A 45 -8.38 -10.85 -16.09
C LEU A 45 -8.37 -12.35 -15.76
N VAL A 46 -7.16 -12.86 -15.57
CA VAL A 46 -6.90 -14.13 -14.89
C VAL A 46 -7.19 -13.92 -13.39
N VAL A 47 -8.42 -14.24 -12.97
CA VAL A 47 -8.85 -14.13 -11.57
C VAL A 47 -9.04 -15.52 -11.00
N ASP A 48 -8.52 -15.75 -9.79
CA ASP A 48 -8.71 -17.01 -9.06
C ASP A 48 -10.08 -17.10 -8.38
N GLU A 49 -10.37 -18.25 -7.75
CA GLU A 49 -11.66 -18.44 -7.05
C GLU A 49 -11.83 -17.44 -5.89
N TRP A 50 -10.73 -17.00 -5.27
CA TRP A 50 -10.76 -16.04 -4.18
C TRP A 50 -11.14 -14.64 -4.68
N GLY A 51 -10.54 -14.15 -5.77
CA GLY A 51 -10.87 -12.87 -6.37
C GLY A 51 -12.30 -12.82 -6.88
N LEU A 52 -12.80 -13.92 -7.44
CA LEU A 52 -14.22 -14.06 -7.82
C LEU A 52 -15.17 -13.98 -6.62
N ARG A 53 -14.79 -14.59 -5.49
CA ARG A 53 -15.56 -14.47 -4.24
C ARG A 53 -15.48 -13.04 -3.70
N ARG A 54 -14.29 -12.44 -3.70
CA ARG A 54 -14.08 -11.10 -3.16
C ARG A 54 -14.84 -10.05 -3.93
N GLY A 55 -14.94 -10.18 -5.26
CA GLY A 55 -15.79 -9.33 -6.09
C GLY A 55 -17.27 -9.35 -5.65
N ARG A 56 -17.80 -10.51 -5.27
CA ARG A 56 -19.18 -10.63 -4.72
C ARG A 56 -19.30 -9.97 -3.35
N ASP A 57 -18.31 -10.20 -2.48
CA ASP A 57 -18.28 -9.59 -1.15
C ASP A 57 -18.20 -8.04 -1.25
N LEU A 58 -17.43 -7.51 -2.21
CA LEU A 58 -17.30 -6.06 -2.46
C LEU A 58 -18.61 -5.40 -2.88
N ILE A 59 -19.40 -6.08 -3.72
CA ILE A 59 -20.74 -5.63 -4.11
C ILE A 59 -21.69 -5.66 -2.91
N ALA A 60 -21.55 -6.63 -2.02
CA ALA A 60 -22.35 -6.71 -0.80
C ALA A 60 -21.96 -5.62 0.24
N GLU A 61 -20.69 -5.25 0.30
CA GLU A 61 -20.15 -4.28 1.26
C GLU A 61 -20.37 -2.81 0.84
N SER A 62 -20.58 -2.55 -0.45
CA SER A 62 -20.62 -1.18 -0.97
C SER A 62 -21.81 -0.90 -1.90
N ASP A 63 -22.71 -0.03 -1.43
CA ASP A 63 -23.87 0.43 -2.20
C ASP A 63 -23.48 1.22 -3.47
N ARG A 64 -22.27 1.81 -3.48
CA ARG A 64 -21.73 2.52 -4.66
C ARG A 64 -21.43 1.56 -5.79
N LEU A 65 -20.69 0.48 -5.52
CA LEU A 65 -20.42 -0.56 -6.51
C LEU A 65 -21.68 -1.26 -6.98
N LYS A 66 -22.64 -1.50 -6.08
CA LYS A 66 -23.93 -2.08 -6.48
C LYS A 66 -24.70 -1.21 -7.49
N LYS A 67 -24.50 0.11 -7.47
CA LYS A 67 -25.11 1.06 -8.41
C LYS A 67 -24.31 1.24 -9.70
N SER A 68 -22.99 1.16 -9.64
CA SER A 68 -22.10 1.35 -10.80
C SER A 68 -21.82 0.06 -11.56
N CYS A 69 -21.55 -1.02 -10.84
CA CYS A 69 -21.22 -2.34 -11.37
C CYS A 69 -22.38 -3.31 -11.14
N GLY A 70 -23.14 -3.61 -12.19
CA GLY A 70 -24.24 -4.59 -12.14
C GLY A 70 -23.79 -6.05 -12.30
N ASP A 71 -22.50 -6.30 -12.47
CA ASP A 71 -21.95 -7.63 -12.79
C ASP A 71 -20.83 -8.02 -11.80
N GLU A 72 -20.99 -9.19 -11.18
CA GLU A 72 -20.05 -9.76 -10.19
C GLU A 72 -18.65 -9.95 -10.79
N PHE A 73 -18.59 -10.33 -12.06
CA PHE A 73 -17.32 -10.57 -12.76
C PHE A 73 -16.57 -9.28 -13.06
N ALA A 74 -17.28 -8.18 -13.29
CA ALA A 74 -16.63 -6.88 -13.53
C ALA A 74 -16.06 -6.30 -12.23
N ALA A 75 -16.76 -6.48 -11.09
CA ALA A 75 -16.21 -6.10 -9.78
C ALA A 75 -14.96 -6.92 -9.44
N ALA A 76 -14.96 -8.23 -9.74
CA ALA A 76 -13.78 -9.08 -9.55
C ALA A 76 -12.59 -8.64 -10.42
N ASP A 77 -12.81 -8.26 -11.68
CA ASP A 77 -11.75 -7.73 -12.54
C ASP A 77 -11.18 -6.41 -12.01
N PHE A 78 -12.03 -5.43 -11.65
CA PHE A 78 -11.54 -4.14 -11.14
C PHE A 78 -10.79 -4.27 -9.82
N PHE A 79 -11.20 -5.21 -8.97
CA PHE A 79 -10.49 -5.53 -7.74
C PHE A 79 -9.16 -6.23 -8.03
N GLY A 80 -9.16 -7.25 -8.90
CA GLY A 80 -7.94 -7.97 -9.30
C GLY A 80 -6.87 -7.06 -9.87
N VAL A 81 -7.25 -6.10 -10.74
CA VAL A 81 -6.32 -5.09 -11.28
C VAL A 81 -5.62 -4.28 -10.18
N ALA A 82 -6.31 -3.97 -9.08
CA ALA A 82 -5.75 -3.15 -8.01
C ALA A 82 -5.03 -3.98 -6.91
N PHE A 83 -5.44 -5.24 -6.71
CA PHE A 83 -4.98 -6.09 -5.62
C PHE A 83 -3.84 -7.03 -6.02
N ASP A 84 -3.95 -7.65 -7.20
CA ASP A 84 -3.06 -8.74 -7.60
C ASP A 84 -1.66 -8.25 -7.91
N PRO A 85 -0.60 -8.98 -7.50
CA PRO A 85 0.77 -8.52 -7.70
C PRO A 85 1.17 -8.39 -9.17
N ASP A 86 0.64 -9.26 -10.03
CA ASP A 86 0.89 -9.28 -11.47
C ASP A 86 -0.43 -9.57 -12.20
N PRO A 87 -1.23 -8.53 -12.51
CA PRO A 87 -2.52 -8.71 -13.15
C PRO A 87 -2.34 -9.04 -14.64
N GLN A 88 -2.77 -10.24 -15.04
CA GLN A 88 -2.66 -10.73 -16.42
C GLN A 88 -4.01 -10.69 -17.14
N LEU A 89 -4.01 -10.13 -18.35
CA LEU A 89 -5.18 -10.08 -19.21
C LEU A 89 -5.47 -11.44 -19.86
N MET A 90 -6.75 -11.81 -19.90
CA MET A 90 -7.21 -13.00 -20.61
C MET A 90 -7.32 -12.75 -22.12
N PRO A 91 -6.96 -13.72 -22.98
CA PRO A 91 -6.94 -13.53 -24.44
C PRO A 91 -8.33 -13.33 -25.07
N SER A 92 -9.41 -13.78 -24.43
CA SER A 92 -10.78 -13.59 -24.94
C SER A 92 -11.79 -13.29 -23.83
N CYS A 93 -12.29 -12.05 -23.78
CA CYS A 93 -13.29 -11.61 -22.81
C CYS A 93 -14.68 -11.47 -23.46
N ARG A 94 -15.74 -11.82 -22.70
CA ARG A 94 -17.14 -11.61 -23.13
C ARG A 94 -17.47 -10.14 -23.42
N ASP A 95 -16.94 -9.23 -22.60
CA ASP A 95 -17.09 -7.78 -22.72
C ASP A 95 -15.83 -7.17 -23.36
N ALA A 96 -15.88 -6.91 -24.68
CA ALA A 96 -14.77 -6.31 -25.43
C ALA A 96 -14.36 -4.93 -24.88
N ARG A 97 -15.33 -4.14 -24.37
CA ARG A 97 -15.05 -2.83 -23.78
C ARG A 97 -14.36 -2.88 -22.44
N ARG A 98 -14.70 -3.87 -21.60
CA ARG A 98 -14.01 -4.06 -20.32
C ARG A 98 -12.55 -4.45 -20.57
N TYR A 99 -12.33 -5.34 -21.53
CA TYR A 99 -10.99 -5.73 -21.95
C TYR A 99 -10.17 -4.53 -22.45
N GLN A 100 -10.75 -3.69 -23.32
CA GLN A 100 -10.07 -2.49 -23.82
C GLN A 100 -9.76 -1.48 -22.70
N PHE A 101 -10.70 -1.25 -21.78
CA PHE A 101 -10.52 -0.36 -20.65
C PHE A 101 -9.39 -0.83 -19.71
N LEU A 102 -9.37 -2.12 -19.37
CA LEU A 102 -8.30 -2.67 -18.53
C LEU A 102 -6.95 -2.70 -19.23
N LYS A 103 -6.93 -3.01 -20.53
CA LYS A 103 -5.70 -2.96 -21.33
C LYS A 103 -5.10 -1.55 -21.32
N GLN A 104 -5.91 -0.54 -21.58
CA GLN A 104 -5.46 0.85 -21.52
C GLN A 104 -5.01 1.27 -20.12
N MET A 105 -5.63 0.73 -19.06
CA MET A 105 -5.21 0.99 -17.69
C MET A 105 -3.86 0.34 -17.36
N LEU A 106 -3.59 -0.87 -17.83
CA LEU A 106 -2.28 -1.53 -17.61
C LEU A 106 -1.15 -0.85 -18.39
N ASP A 107 -1.47 -0.20 -19.51
CA ASP A 107 -0.50 0.52 -20.35
C ASP A 107 -0.13 1.92 -19.78
N THR A 108 -0.89 2.46 -18.82
CA THR A 108 -0.64 3.81 -18.27
C THR A 108 0.36 3.81 -17.11
N PRO A 109 1.33 4.76 -17.08
CA PRO A 109 2.29 4.85 -15.98
C PRO A 109 1.64 5.25 -14.65
N GLU A 110 0.55 6.02 -14.67
CA GLU A 110 -0.18 6.42 -13.47
C GLU A 110 -0.80 5.22 -12.75
N TYR A 111 -1.16 4.18 -13.49
CA TYR A 111 -1.65 2.93 -12.92
C TYR A 111 -0.56 2.23 -12.11
N HIS A 112 0.67 2.15 -12.61
CA HIS A 112 1.75 1.50 -11.87
C HIS A 112 2.05 2.20 -10.54
N VAL A 113 1.97 3.54 -10.50
CA VAL A 113 2.13 4.31 -9.26
C VAL A 113 1.02 3.94 -8.27
N LEU A 114 -0.24 3.98 -8.70
CA LEU A 114 -1.37 3.57 -7.87
C LEU A 114 -1.25 2.11 -7.43
N HIS A 115 -0.79 1.22 -8.31
CA HIS A 115 -0.67 -0.21 -8.06
C HIS A 115 0.35 -0.52 -6.97
N THR A 116 1.49 0.17 -6.96
CA THR A 116 2.45 0.03 -5.84
C THR A 116 1.84 0.36 -4.48
N ASP A 117 0.79 1.18 -4.47
CA ASP A 117 0.10 1.60 -3.28
C ASP A 117 -1.07 0.69 -2.89
N THR A 118 -1.71 0.00 -3.83
CA THR A 118 -2.92 -0.82 -3.60
C THR A 118 -2.65 -2.33 -3.56
N GLN A 119 -1.54 -2.78 -4.15
CA GLN A 119 -1.16 -4.19 -4.23
C GLN A 119 -1.15 -4.84 -2.83
N LEU A 120 -1.80 -6.00 -2.72
CA LEU A 120 -1.95 -6.78 -1.47
C LEU A 120 -2.66 -6.06 -0.31
N ASP A 121 -3.30 -4.90 -0.53
CA ASP A 121 -4.14 -4.21 0.45
C ASP A 121 -5.62 -4.26 0.03
N ASP A 122 -6.40 -5.10 0.72
CA ASP A 122 -7.83 -5.29 0.44
C ASP A 122 -8.63 -3.97 0.50
N THR A 123 -8.28 -3.07 1.41
CA THR A 123 -9.05 -1.83 1.61
C THR A 123 -8.75 -0.78 0.56
N SER A 124 -7.46 -0.56 0.28
CA SER A 124 -7.02 0.37 -0.75
C SER A 124 -7.45 -0.13 -2.14
N ALA A 125 -7.28 -1.43 -2.42
CA ALA A 125 -7.75 -2.04 -3.66
C ALA A 125 -9.27 -1.98 -3.82
N GLY A 126 -10.03 -2.21 -2.73
CA GLY A 126 -11.49 -2.08 -2.75
C GLY A 126 -11.95 -0.66 -3.08
N ILE A 127 -11.27 0.36 -2.58
CA ILE A 127 -11.56 1.77 -2.93
C ILE A 127 -11.23 2.04 -4.40
N ALA A 128 -10.04 1.63 -4.87
CA ALA A 128 -9.67 1.80 -6.28
C ALA A 128 -10.68 1.13 -7.22
N ALA A 129 -11.11 -0.10 -6.90
CA ALA A 129 -12.11 -0.84 -7.65
C ALA A 129 -13.46 -0.09 -7.74
N THR A 130 -13.86 0.64 -6.67
CA THR A 130 -15.09 1.45 -6.69
C THR A 130 -15.02 2.57 -7.73
N HIS A 131 -13.89 3.27 -7.82
CA HIS A 131 -13.66 4.35 -8.79
C HIS A 131 -13.57 3.81 -10.22
N PHE A 132 -12.88 2.69 -10.42
CA PHE A 132 -12.80 2.03 -11.73
C PHE A 132 -14.18 1.62 -12.24
N ALA A 133 -15.02 1.06 -11.36
CA ALA A 133 -16.38 0.68 -11.71
C ALA A 133 -17.28 1.89 -12.00
N GLU A 134 -17.15 2.99 -11.25
CA GLU A 134 -17.91 4.22 -11.48
C GLU A 134 -17.59 4.83 -12.85
N GLN A 135 -16.30 4.99 -13.18
CA GLN A 135 -15.88 5.53 -14.46
C GLN A 135 -16.21 4.60 -15.63
N PHE A 136 -16.10 3.28 -15.45
CA PHE A 136 -16.53 2.32 -16.47
C PHE A 136 -18.06 2.37 -16.72
N ALA A 137 -18.86 2.60 -15.68
CA ALA A 137 -20.29 2.79 -15.80
C ALA A 137 -20.64 4.11 -16.51
N GLU A 138 -19.87 5.18 -16.28
CA GLU A 138 -19.99 6.44 -17.03
C GLU A 138 -19.66 6.23 -18.51
N LEU A 139 -18.56 5.55 -18.83
CA LEU A 139 -18.17 5.22 -20.20
C LEU A 139 -19.23 4.41 -20.94
N LYS A 140 -19.78 3.35 -20.29
CA LYS A 140 -20.90 2.58 -20.86
C LYS A 140 -22.13 3.45 -21.14
N LYS A 141 -22.41 4.48 -20.33
CA LYS A 141 -23.53 5.42 -20.56
C LYS A 141 -23.27 6.37 -21.72
N GLU A 142 -22.06 6.93 -21.83
CA GLU A 142 -21.67 7.82 -22.93
C GLU A 142 -21.81 7.10 -24.27
N ASP A 143 -21.26 5.90 -24.35
CA ASP A 143 -21.39 5.04 -25.51
C ASP A 143 -22.84 4.70 -25.89
N THR A 144 -23.72 4.52 -24.89
CA THR A 144 -25.13 4.20 -25.12
C THR A 144 -25.91 5.44 -25.58
N LYS A 145 -25.48 6.64 -25.17
CA LYS A 145 -26.04 7.94 -25.59
C LYS A 145 -25.59 8.37 -26.98
N GLU A 146 -24.47 7.85 -27.48
CA GLU A 146 -24.00 8.10 -28.85
C GLU A 146 -24.70 7.21 -29.88
N LYS A 147 -25.01 5.95 -29.53
CA LYS A 147 -25.76 5.00 -30.38
C LYS A 147 -27.19 5.38 -30.82
N PRO A 148 -27.97 6.33 -30.24
CA PRO A 148 -29.32 6.64 -30.70
C PRO A 148 -29.41 7.52 -31.95
N ARG A 149 -28.30 8.05 -32.50
CA ARG A 149 -28.34 8.99 -33.64
C ARG A 149 -28.15 8.37 -35.04
N GLU A 150 -27.75 7.10 -35.15
CA GLU A 150 -27.42 6.45 -36.44
C GLU A 150 -28.43 5.36 -36.85
N LYS A 151 -29.72 5.70 -36.90
CA LYS A 151 -30.71 4.89 -37.67
C LYS A 151 -31.35 5.74 -38.76
N GLY A 152 -30.52 6.43 -39.53
CA GLY A 152 -31.00 7.36 -40.55
C GLY A 152 -30.00 7.75 -41.65
N SER A 153 -29.27 6.81 -42.23
CA SER A 153 -28.97 6.77 -43.69
C SER A 153 -27.96 5.67 -43.99
N ALA A 154 -28.35 4.75 -44.87
CA ALA A 154 -27.46 3.79 -45.47
C ALA A 154 -26.90 4.40 -46.76
N SER A 155 -25.61 4.80 -46.75
CA SER A 155 -24.70 4.75 -47.92
C SER A 155 -23.42 5.56 -47.65
N GLY A 156 -22.28 4.86 -47.57
CA GLY A 156 -20.94 5.38 -47.89
C GLY A 156 -20.27 6.30 -46.86
N ASP A 157 -19.30 5.75 -46.11
CA ASP A 157 -17.92 6.27 -46.09
C ASP A 157 -17.02 5.41 -45.17
N CYS A 158 -16.04 4.75 -45.78
CA CYS A 158 -15.02 3.93 -45.12
C CYS A 158 -13.94 4.75 -44.39
N ALA A 159 -14.08 6.07 -44.31
CA ALA A 159 -13.17 6.98 -43.61
C ALA A 159 -13.75 7.53 -42.28
N GLY A 160 -15.03 7.25 -41.99
CA GLY A 160 -15.68 7.66 -40.75
C GLY A 160 -15.44 6.71 -39.57
N ASP A 161 -15.23 5.42 -39.84
CA ASP A 161 -15.05 4.40 -38.80
C ASP A 161 -13.75 4.59 -38.00
N ASP A 162 -12.63 4.93 -38.66
CA ASP A 162 -11.35 5.17 -37.98
C ASP A 162 -11.42 6.38 -37.02
N ALA A 163 -12.16 7.43 -37.41
CA ALA A 163 -12.32 8.63 -36.59
C ALA A 163 -13.23 8.39 -35.37
N GLU A 164 -14.26 7.56 -35.50
CA GLU A 164 -15.14 7.16 -34.40
C GLU A 164 -14.48 6.14 -33.46
N GLU A 165 -13.66 5.23 -33.99
CA GLU A 165 -12.84 4.32 -33.19
C GLU A 165 -11.79 5.07 -32.38
N LEU A 166 -11.08 6.03 -33.00
CA LEU A 166 -10.11 6.88 -32.32
C LEU A 166 -10.77 7.75 -31.23
N LYS A 167 -12.00 8.25 -31.46
CA LYS A 167 -12.77 8.97 -30.44
C LYS A 167 -13.14 8.08 -29.25
N ARG A 168 -13.54 6.82 -29.51
CA ARG A 168 -13.86 5.84 -28.44
C ARG A 168 -12.61 5.48 -27.64
N GLU A 169 -11.48 5.29 -28.32
CA GLU A 169 -10.19 5.06 -27.66
C GLU A 169 -9.76 6.25 -26.79
N MET A 170 -9.89 7.47 -27.32
CA MET A 170 -9.60 8.70 -26.58
C MET A 170 -10.58 8.93 -25.42
N GLY A 171 -11.84 8.53 -25.58
CA GLY A 171 -12.85 8.53 -24.52
C GLY A 171 -12.50 7.57 -23.39
N ALA A 172 -12.06 6.35 -23.74
CA ALA A 172 -11.61 5.35 -22.79
C ALA A 172 -10.34 5.78 -22.05
N LEU A 173 -9.35 6.36 -22.75
CA LEU A 173 -8.16 6.93 -22.11
C LEU A 173 -8.50 8.06 -21.12
N ARG A 174 -9.44 8.94 -21.47
CA ARG A 174 -9.90 10.00 -20.56
C ARG A 174 -10.59 9.43 -19.33
N ALA A 175 -11.45 8.42 -19.51
CA ALA A 175 -12.14 7.76 -18.41
C ALA A 175 -11.16 7.04 -17.49
N VAL A 176 -10.17 6.33 -18.05
CA VAL A 176 -9.09 5.68 -17.29
C VAL A 176 -8.28 6.72 -16.51
N GLY A 177 -7.84 7.80 -17.14
CA GLY A 177 -7.08 8.85 -16.48
C GLY A 177 -7.85 9.52 -15.33
N LYS A 178 -9.15 9.76 -15.51
CA LYS A 178 -10.02 10.27 -14.44
C LYS A 178 -10.18 9.25 -13.31
N ALA A 179 -10.37 7.97 -13.63
CA ALA A 179 -10.52 6.90 -12.65
C ALA A 179 -9.27 6.74 -11.78
N LEU A 180 -8.10 6.75 -12.41
CA LEU A 180 -6.81 6.66 -11.72
C LEU A 180 -6.58 7.88 -10.83
N ALA A 181 -6.85 9.09 -11.32
CA ALA A 181 -6.67 10.31 -10.54
C ALA A 181 -7.64 10.44 -9.35
N GLU A 182 -8.87 9.94 -9.46
CA GLU A 182 -9.84 9.91 -8.35
C GLU A 182 -9.48 8.80 -7.34
N ALA A 183 -9.08 7.62 -7.82
CA ALA A 183 -8.63 6.51 -6.99
C ALA A 183 -7.36 6.87 -6.19
N GLU A 184 -6.35 7.46 -6.85
CA GLU A 184 -5.10 7.88 -6.20
C GLU A 184 -5.37 8.88 -5.07
N LYS A 185 -6.25 9.85 -5.29
CA LYS A 185 -6.66 10.81 -4.25
C LYS A 185 -7.31 10.12 -3.05
N GLU A 186 -8.20 9.15 -3.29
CA GLU A 186 -8.90 8.49 -2.19
C GLU A 186 -8.01 7.50 -1.43
N VAL A 187 -7.12 6.78 -2.14
CA VAL A 187 -6.13 5.89 -1.54
C VAL A 187 -5.10 6.68 -0.72
N THR A 188 -4.62 7.82 -1.23
CA THR A 188 -3.71 8.69 -0.48
C THR A 188 -4.38 9.26 0.76
N GLU A 189 -5.64 9.73 0.68
CA GLU A 189 -6.40 10.17 1.86
C GLU A 189 -6.57 9.05 2.91
N LEU A 190 -6.80 7.81 2.49
CA LEU A 190 -6.89 6.66 3.39
C LEU A 190 -5.55 6.42 4.09
N LYS A 191 -4.45 6.38 3.34
CA LYS A 191 -3.11 6.15 3.89
C LYS A 191 -2.71 7.25 4.87
N GLU A 192 -2.98 8.51 4.53
CA GLU A 192 -2.72 9.64 5.43
C GLU A 192 -3.56 9.55 6.71
N SER A 193 -4.83 9.18 6.60
CA SER A 193 -5.71 8.99 7.76
C SER A 193 -5.27 7.81 8.63
N ALA A 194 -4.91 6.68 8.02
CA ALA A 194 -4.42 5.49 8.72
C ALA A 194 -3.09 5.78 9.43
N ALA A 195 -2.16 6.48 8.77
CA ALA A 195 -0.89 6.90 9.35
C ALA A 195 -1.08 7.90 10.50
N ALA A 196 -2.03 8.84 10.36
CA ALA A 196 -2.38 9.77 11.43
C ALA A 196 -2.88 8.99 12.67
N LEU A 197 -3.75 8.00 12.48
CA LEU A 197 -4.33 7.15 13.53
C LEU A 197 -3.37 6.07 14.08
N GLY A 198 -2.14 5.95 13.58
CA GLY A 198 -1.19 4.93 14.03
C GLY A 198 -1.51 3.52 13.56
N MET A 199 -2.31 3.37 12.51
CA MET A 199 -2.65 2.10 11.87
C MET A 199 -1.97 1.94 10.51
N GLY A 200 -0.85 2.65 10.32
CA GLY A 200 -0.04 2.58 9.12
C GLY A 200 0.91 1.38 9.12
N PRO A 201 1.50 1.05 7.96
CA PRO A 201 2.52 0.01 7.88
C PRO A 201 3.71 0.33 8.80
N GLY A 202 4.08 -0.62 9.67
CA GLY A 202 5.19 -0.49 10.61
C GLY A 202 4.86 0.17 11.95
N GLU A 203 3.61 0.60 12.17
CA GLU A 203 3.16 1.14 13.46
C GLU A 203 2.66 0.02 14.40
N PRO A 204 2.83 0.18 15.73
CA PRO A 204 2.44 -0.85 16.70
C PRO A 204 0.90 -0.95 16.80
N GLY A 205 0.32 -2.06 16.38
CA GLY A 205 -1.12 -2.30 16.49
C GLY A 205 -1.64 -3.48 15.67
N SER A 206 -2.93 -3.80 15.85
CA SER A 206 -3.64 -4.72 14.98
C SER A 206 -4.07 -3.97 13.71
N ASN A 207 -3.35 -4.19 12.62
CA ASN A 207 -3.71 -3.68 11.29
C ASN A 207 -4.84 -4.53 10.70
N ASP A 208 -6.01 -4.57 11.35
CA ASP A 208 -7.19 -5.20 10.76
C ASP A 208 -7.73 -4.29 9.65
N PRO A 209 -7.72 -4.73 8.37
CA PRO A 209 -8.17 -3.92 7.25
C PRO A 209 -9.61 -3.45 7.44
N ARG A 210 -10.49 -4.28 8.01
CA ARG A 210 -11.90 -3.91 8.23
C ARG A 210 -12.04 -2.77 9.24
N ALA A 211 -11.27 -2.80 10.32
CA ALA A 211 -11.26 -1.73 11.31
C ALA A 211 -10.78 -0.40 10.67
N ILE A 212 -9.71 -0.44 9.87
CA ILE A 212 -9.18 0.73 9.16
C ILE A 212 -10.25 1.31 8.22
N ALA A 213 -10.92 0.45 7.43
CA ALA A 213 -11.99 0.89 6.53
C ALA A 213 -13.16 1.56 7.27
N THR A 214 -13.57 1.01 8.43
CA THR A 214 -14.64 1.63 9.23
C THR A 214 -14.24 2.97 9.83
N LEU A 215 -12.99 3.10 10.27
CA LEU A 215 -12.45 4.35 10.80
C LEU A 215 -12.33 5.40 9.69
N PHE A 216 -11.81 5.03 8.53
CA PHE A 216 -11.74 5.91 7.37
C PHE A 216 -13.11 6.44 6.96
N LYS A 217 -14.14 5.57 6.91
CA LYS A 217 -15.53 6.00 6.65
C LYS A 217 -16.00 7.03 7.67
N ARG A 218 -15.70 6.85 8.97
CA ARG A 218 -16.07 7.81 10.02
C ARG A 218 -15.33 9.15 9.87
N VAL A 219 -14.03 9.12 9.65
CA VAL A 219 -13.20 10.33 9.44
C VAL A 219 -13.68 11.10 8.21
N ARG A 220 -14.10 10.41 7.15
CA ARG A 220 -14.61 11.03 5.92
C ARG A 220 -15.94 11.76 6.14
N HIS A 221 -16.83 11.21 6.96
CA HIS A 221 -18.15 11.80 7.20
C HIS A 221 -18.12 13.00 8.14
N ASP A 222 -17.10 13.11 9.00
CA ASP A 222 -16.97 14.20 9.97
C ASP A 222 -15.84 15.17 9.60
N PRO A 223 -16.15 16.43 9.20
CA PRO A 223 -15.13 17.42 8.85
C PRO A 223 -14.24 17.83 10.02
N SER A 224 -14.69 17.65 11.27
CA SER A 224 -13.88 17.93 12.45
C SER A 224 -12.80 16.86 12.66
N LEU A 225 -13.15 15.58 12.46
CA LEU A 225 -12.20 14.46 12.53
C LEU A 225 -11.18 14.52 11.39
N LYS A 226 -11.60 14.89 10.17
CA LYS A 226 -10.66 15.08 9.04
C LYS A 226 -9.58 16.10 9.40
N LYS A 227 -9.97 17.27 9.94
CA LYS A 227 -9.01 18.30 10.38
C LYS A 227 -8.07 17.80 11.49
N ILE A 228 -8.57 17.01 12.44
CA ILE A 228 -7.76 16.45 13.52
C ILE A 228 -6.73 15.46 12.94
N CYS A 229 -7.14 14.58 12.01
CA CYS A 229 -6.24 13.63 11.37
C CYS A 229 -5.15 14.34 10.54
N ASP A 230 -5.51 15.38 9.78
CA ASP A 230 -4.56 16.18 8.99
C ASP A 230 -3.49 16.83 9.88
N LEU A 231 -3.91 17.40 11.02
CA LEU A 231 -3.00 17.99 12.00
C LEU A 231 -2.14 16.94 12.69
N ALA A 232 -2.73 15.80 13.07
CA ALA A 232 -2.03 14.71 13.73
C ALA A 232 -0.94 14.12 12.81
N GLY A 233 -1.26 13.89 11.53
CA GLY A 233 -0.29 13.43 10.53
C GLY A 233 0.88 14.40 10.37
N ARG A 234 0.63 15.71 10.36
CA ARG A 234 1.71 16.73 10.33
C ARG A 234 2.56 16.67 11.59
N PHE A 235 1.96 16.59 12.78
CA PHE A 235 2.69 16.51 14.04
C PHE A 235 3.52 15.23 14.15
N ARG A 236 2.99 14.10 13.71
CA ARG A 236 3.71 12.81 13.67
C ARG A 236 4.94 12.90 12.76
N ARG A 237 4.80 13.46 11.55
CA ARG A 237 5.93 13.68 10.62
C ARG A 237 7.02 14.58 11.23
N VAL A 238 6.62 15.67 11.91
CA VAL A 238 7.58 16.55 12.61
C VAL A 238 8.26 15.84 13.77
N ALA A 239 7.50 15.09 14.57
CA ALA A 239 8.02 14.34 15.71
C ALA A 239 9.01 13.24 15.26
N GLN A 240 8.67 12.46 14.25
CA GLN A 240 9.54 11.45 13.67
C GLN A 240 10.83 12.05 13.07
N SER A 241 10.72 13.18 12.37
CA SER A 241 11.89 13.90 11.85
C SER A 241 12.83 14.36 12.97
N LYS A 242 12.28 14.99 14.03
CA LYS A 242 13.06 15.40 15.20
C LYS A 242 13.65 14.21 15.98
N GLN A 243 12.93 13.09 16.05
CA GLN A 243 13.44 11.88 16.70
C GLN A 243 14.62 11.28 15.93
N ARG A 244 14.56 11.25 14.58
CA ARG A 244 15.68 10.84 13.72
C ARG A 244 16.90 11.76 13.85
N GLN A 245 16.67 13.05 14.08
CA GLN A 245 17.73 14.04 14.30
C GLN A 245 18.33 14.01 15.70
N LYS A 246 17.75 13.26 16.65
CA LYS A 246 18.24 13.21 18.03
C LYS A 246 19.51 12.38 18.10
N VAL A 247 20.62 13.00 17.72
CA VAL A 247 21.98 12.54 17.99
C VAL A 247 22.24 12.75 19.47
N THR A 248 22.41 11.66 20.21
CA THR A 248 22.93 11.70 21.58
C THR A 248 24.45 11.52 21.53
N HIS A 249 25.15 12.22 22.42
CA HIS A 249 26.59 12.06 22.55
C HIS A 249 26.82 10.80 23.37
N GLY A 250 27.00 9.65 22.73
CA GLY A 250 27.54 8.46 23.39
C GLY A 250 28.70 7.90 22.59
N LEU A 251 29.41 6.96 23.19
CA LEU A 251 30.71 6.47 22.70
C LEU A 251 30.62 5.30 21.72
N ASP A 252 29.42 4.86 21.34
CA ASP A 252 29.21 3.56 20.70
C ASP A 252 29.74 3.48 19.26
N ASP A 253 29.45 4.47 18.40
CA ASP A 253 29.86 4.44 16.99
C ASP A 253 30.87 5.56 16.66
N ILE A 254 32.03 5.18 16.10
CA ILE A 254 33.00 6.12 15.54
C ILE A 254 32.58 6.43 14.09
N LEU A 255 32.06 7.62 13.84
CA LEU A 255 31.60 8.05 12.51
C LEU A 255 32.65 8.85 11.73
N GLY A 256 33.57 9.51 12.45
CA GLY A 256 34.47 10.48 11.85
C GLY A 256 35.62 10.89 12.75
N VAL A 257 36.29 11.97 12.34
CA VAL A 257 37.40 12.59 13.07
C VAL A 257 37.15 14.09 13.14
N GLU A 258 37.27 14.66 14.34
CA GLU A 258 37.12 16.08 14.60
C GLU A 258 38.33 16.64 15.37
N PRO A 259 38.70 17.91 15.17
CA PRO A 259 39.68 18.57 16.03
C PRO A 259 39.11 18.77 17.44
N GLY A 260 39.86 18.33 18.45
CA GLY A 260 39.45 18.37 19.84
C GLY A 260 40.65 18.32 20.80
N GLY A 261 40.36 18.10 22.08
CA GLY A 261 41.36 18.04 23.15
C GLY A 261 41.03 17.01 24.23
N ASP A 262 40.13 16.06 23.93
CA ASP A 262 39.78 15.00 24.87
C ASP A 262 40.72 13.81 24.70
N VAL A 263 41.54 13.56 25.72
CA VAL A 263 42.58 12.51 25.72
C VAL A 263 41.96 11.12 25.51
N GLY A 264 40.75 10.87 26.03
CA GLY A 264 40.06 9.59 25.86
C GLY A 264 39.59 9.34 24.43
N ARG A 265 39.49 10.40 23.62
CA ARG A 265 38.99 10.35 22.23
C ARG A 265 40.10 10.53 21.20
N LEU A 266 41.35 10.77 21.59
CA LEU A 266 42.45 10.98 20.63
C LEU A 266 42.60 9.83 19.65
N LEU A 267 42.97 10.16 18.41
CA LEU A 267 43.36 9.15 17.44
C LEU A 267 44.63 8.42 17.92
N PRO A 268 44.80 7.13 17.55
CA PRO A 268 46.02 6.37 17.85
C PRO A 268 47.29 7.07 17.39
N SER A 269 47.22 7.81 16.27
CA SER A 269 48.34 8.59 15.76
C SER A 269 48.76 9.73 16.69
N GLU A 270 47.81 10.44 17.29
CA GLU A 270 48.11 11.52 18.25
C GLU A 270 48.61 10.95 19.59
N LEU A 271 48.05 9.81 20.03
CA LEU A 271 48.52 9.07 21.20
C LEU A 271 49.97 8.59 21.02
N MET A 272 50.32 8.08 19.84
CA MET A 272 51.69 7.68 19.52
C MET A 272 52.67 8.86 19.57
N ARG A 273 52.26 10.04 19.08
CA ARG A 273 53.09 11.26 19.14
C ARG A 273 53.34 11.74 20.57
N LEU A 274 52.40 11.47 21.49
CA LEU A 274 52.57 11.74 22.92
C LEU A 274 53.66 10.88 23.58
N MET A 275 53.91 9.67 23.05
CA MET A 275 54.92 8.74 23.57
C MET A 275 56.35 9.06 23.09
N VAL A 276 56.50 9.93 22.09
CA VAL A 276 57.79 10.32 21.52
C VAL A 276 58.27 11.60 22.19
N PRO A 277 59.41 11.62 22.91
CA PRO A 277 59.86 12.79 23.68
C PRO A 277 60.03 14.06 22.85
N GLU A 278 60.38 13.91 21.56
CA GLU A 278 60.57 15.02 20.62
C GLU A 278 59.24 15.68 20.20
N LEU A 279 58.13 14.93 20.22
CA LEU A 279 56.80 15.38 19.77
C LEU A 279 55.82 15.62 20.92
N GLU A 280 56.15 15.16 22.12
CA GLU A 280 55.31 15.25 23.31
C GLU A 280 54.81 16.68 23.57
N LEU A 281 55.72 17.66 23.61
CA LEU A 281 55.36 19.06 23.86
C LEU A 281 54.47 19.66 22.75
N ASP A 282 54.67 19.27 21.49
CA ASP A 282 53.80 19.71 20.38
C ASP A 282 52.41 19.08 20.49
N THR A 283 52.32 17.80 20.87
CA THR A 283 51.03 17.15 21.08
C THR A 283 50.25 17.71 22.27
N LEU A 284 50.92 17.96 23.39
CA LEU A 284 50.30 18.59 24.56
C LEU A 284 49.75 19.97 24.21
N ARG A 285 50.51 20.77 23.45
CA ARG A 285 50.05 22.05 22.92
C ARG A 285 48.78 21.89 22.08
N ARG A 286 48.76 20.97 21.11
CA ARG A 286 47.59 20.70 20.25
C ARG A 286 46.37 20.26 21.05
N ILE A 287 46.54 19.45 22.09
CA ILE A 287 45.45 19.03 22.99
C ILE A 287 44.88 20.24 23.72
N THR A 288 45.74 21.10 24.30
CA THR A 288 45.28 22.31 25.00
C THR A 288 44.62 23.32 24.08
N GLU A 289 45.11 23.47 22.84
CA GLU A 289 44.54 24.35 21.82
C GLU A 289 43.32 23.74 21.11
N ARG A 290 42.90 22.51 21.48
CA ARG A 290 41.82 21.74 20.86
C ARG A 290 41.99 21.52 19.35
N GLN A 291 43.24 21.35 18.92
CA GLN A 291 43.62 21.08 17.53
C GLN A 291 44.08 19.63 17.32
N ALA A 292 44.06 18.79 18.36
CA ALA A 292 44.44 17.39 18.25
C ALA A 292 43.30 16.59 17.62
N MET A 293 43.64 15.65 16.73
CA MET A 293 42.61 14.87 16.04
C MET A 293 42.00 13.82 16.97
N CYS A 294 40.69 13.95 17.22
CA CYS A 294 39.89 13.10 18.08
C CYS A 294 38.87 12.30 17.25
N ARG A 295 38.54 11.09 17.69
CA ARG A 295 37.46 10.26 17.16
C ARG A 295 36.12 10.93 17.45
N GLU A 296 35.33 11.14 16.41
CA GLU A 296 33.95 11.61 16.52
C GLU A 296 33.05 10.43 16.86
N HIS A 297 32.47 10.45 18.06
CA HIS A 297 31.55 9.41 18.52
C HIS A 297 30.12 9.93 18.48
N HIS A 298 29.22 9.11 17.95
CA HIS A 298 27.78 9.34 18.01
C HIS A 298 27.16 8.11 18.66
N ALA A 299 26.16 8.31 19.53
CA ALA A 299 25.31 7.21 19.97
C ALA A 299 23.85 7.60 19.86
N ILE A 300 23.03 6.63 19.49
CA ILE A 300 21.58 6.78 19.55
C ILE A 300 21.14 5.95 20.74
N GLU A 301 21.22 6.52 21.95
CA GLU A 301 20.64 5.85 23.11
C GLU A 301 19.11 5.98 23.02
N PRO A 302 18.37 4.85 22.98
CA PRO A 302 16.94 4.90 23.09
C PRO A 302 16.58 5.34 24.51
N VAL A 303 16.34 6.64 24.70
CA VAL A 303 15.87 7.18 25.98
C VAL A 303 14.59 6.44 26.35
N GLY A 304 14.62 5.70 27.47
CA GLY A 304 13.48 4.94 27.95
C GLY A 304 12.26 5.84 28.09
N LYS A 305 11.23 5.56 27.29
CA LYS A 305 9.96 6.28 27.34
C LYS A 305 9.13 5.74 28.52
N GLY A 306 9.02 6.53 29.58
CA GLY A 306 8.04 6.28 30.64
C GLY A 306 6.61 6.54 30.15
N PRO A 307 5.58 6.11 30.90
CA PRO A 307 4.19 6.37 30.54
C PRO A 307 3.92 7.87 30.48
N ILE A 308 3.25 8.33 29.42
CA ILE A 308 2.83 9.73 29.23
C ILE A 308 1.34 9.82 29.52
N LEU A 309 0.96 10.67 30.49
CA LEU A 309 -0.44 11.01 30.73
C LEU A 309 -0.78 12.33 30.03
N ILE A 310 -1.79 12.29 29.15
CA ILE A 310 -2.25 13.47 28.42
C ILE A 310 -3.66 13.83 28.91
N SER A 311 -3.83 15.08 29.33
CA SER A 311 -5.14 15.66 29.70
C SER A 311 -5.46 16.80 28.75
N VAL A 312 -6.62 16.72 28.09
CA VAL A 312 -7.09 17.71 27.10
C VAL A 312 -8.30 18.43 27.67
N ASP A 313 -8.24 19.76 27.72
CA ASP A 313 -9.38 20.60 28.13
C ASP A 313 -10.41 20.75 27.01
N GLU A 314 -11.69 20.57 27.34
CA GLU A 314 -12.85 20.75 26.45
C GLU A 314 -13.75 21.91 26.91
N SER A 315 -13.26 22.79 27.79
CA SER A 315 -13.98 23.99 28.21
C SER A 315 -14.38 24.87 27.02
N GLY A 316 -15.41 25.71 27.20
CA GLY A 316 -15.92 26.59 26.14
C GLY A 316 -14.88 27.55 25.53
N SER A 317 -13.76 27.80 26.22
CA SER A 317 -12.65 28.62 25.68
C SER A 317 -11.78 27.93 24.63
N MET A 318 -11.89 26.60 24.54
CA MET A 318 -11.08 25.74 23.69
C MET A 318 -11.75 25.43 22.33
N ASP A 319 -12.86 26.09 22.00
CA ASP A 319 -13.62 25.82 20.78
C ASP A 319 -12.84 26.03 19.45
N GLY A 320 -13.27 25.32 18.43
CA GLY A 320 -12.72 25.35 17.08
C GLY A 320 -11.29 24.82 16.98
N VAL A 321 -10.40 25.62 16.39
CA VAL A 321 -9.03 25.19 16.03
C VAL A 321 -8.20 24.76 17.24
N LYS A 322 -8.47 25.32 18.42
CA LYS A 322 -7.71 25.02 19.64
C LYS A 322 -7.93 23.58 20.11
N VAL A 323 -9.19 23.14 20.25
CA VAL A 323 -9.54 21.74 20.55
C VAL A 323 -8.98 20.80 19.50
N HIS A 324 -9.12 21.12 18.20
CA HIS A 324 -8.59 20.25 17.14
C HIS A 324 -7.08 20.07 17.25
N THR A 325 -6.35 21.16 17.52
CA THR A 325 -4.89 21.13 17.68
C THR A 325 -4.48 20.34 18.91
N ALA A 326 -5.18 20.51 20.04
CA ALA A 326 -4.91 19.78 21.27
C ALA A 326 -5.15 18.27 21.10
N LYS A 327 -6.29 17.89 20.48
CA LYS A 327 -6.62 16.48 20.18
C LYS A 327 -5.65 15.87 19.18
N ALA A 328 -5.27 16.61 18.14
CA ALA A 328 -4.31 16.16 17.15
C ALA A 328 -2.91 15.94 17.76
N LEU A 329 -2.46 16.83 18.65
CA LEU A 329 -1.19 16.67 19.35
C LEU A 329 -1.22 15.47 20.29
N ALA A 330 -2.32 15.28 21.03
CA ALA A 330 -2.51 14.12 21.89
C ALA A 330 -2.44 12.81 21.09
N LEU A 331 -3.09 12.78 19.92
CA LEU A 331 -3.12 11.62 19.04
C LEU A 331 -1.77 11.35 18.35
N ALA A 332 -1.01 12.40 18.00
CA ALA A 332 0.31 12.26 17.39
C ALA A 332 1.41 11.78 18.37
N LEU A 333 1.17 11.90 19.68
CA LEU A 333 2.07 11.41 20.73
C LEU A 333 1.77 9.96 21.14
N ALA A 334 0.62 9.42 20.74
CA ALA A 334 0.19 8.05 20.99
C ALA A 334 0.84 7.08 19.98
#